data_AF-A0A965V050-F1
#
_entry.id   AF-A0A965V050-F1
#
_cell.length_a   1.000
_cell.length_b   1.000
_cell.length_c   1.000
_cell.angle_alpha   90.00
_cell.angle_beta   90.00
_cell.angle_gamma   90.00
#
_symmetry.space_group_name_H-M   'P 1'
#
loop_
_entity.id
_entity.type
_entity.pdbx_description
1 polymer ?
#
loop_
_entity_poly.entity_id
_entity_poly.type
_entity_poly.pdbx_seq_one_letter_code
_entity_poly.pdbx_strand_id
1 'polypeptide(L)'
;MAAHVAHNSGELLRRQLATLLDVAVESIGRVRTTQEGLPSLVDVVGILCKKDAKHAARSVRELKADPTMRDRIEDVFFGRYQTTIPKDLAMLAEMVPLLQWRKSQEFKAAAIDLFRRYADAVAPHHLIPPAIAQPGPAGDQQPERASAASHAGASVGAAASQAGGAAAASTETSEVLAQLRQLAGKPDLRLRVTDDQMVALIDVATLFMGVTNDDASKAVRRVLEAFPAVRTRCPICQFKGARQRPIHVAPIAVAIEFAFLLPGHRASQLRMQAARLLVRYLGGDLSLIDEIAQLRHVQ
;
A
#
# COMPACT_ATOMS: atom_id res chain seq x y z
N MET A 1 -0.73 -32.54 -13.68
CA MET A 1 -1.13 -31.11 -13.68
C MET A 1 0.05 -30.13 -13.59
N ALA A 2 1.09 -30.36 -12.77
CA ALA A 2 2.21 -29.42 -12.62
C ALA A 2 2.99 -29.12 -13.93
N ALA A 3 3.20 -30.11 -14.81
CA ALA A 3 3.94 -29.91 -16.07
C ALA A 3 3.23 -28.99 -17.07
N HIS A 4 1.89 -28.92 -17.05
CA HIS A 4 1.12 -28.10 -17.98
C HIS A 4 1.07 -26.62 -17.56
N VAL A 5 1.25 -26.35 -16.26
CA VAL A 5 1.31 -24.99 -15.69
C VAL A 5 2.67 -24.35 -15.96
N ALA A 6 3.76 -25.12 -15.84
CA ALA A 6 5.12 -24.62 -16.09
C ALA A 6 5.40 -24.23 -17.55
N HIS A 7 4.63 -24.75 -18.51
CA HIS A 7 4.78 -24.39 -19.92
C HIS A 7 4.19 -23.01 -20.24
N ASN A 8 3.19 -22.57 -19.48
CA ASN A 8 2.51 -21.30 -19.72
C ASN A 8 3.21 -20.11 -19.04
N SER A 9 3.93 -20.33 -17.93
CA SER A 9 4.59 -19.24 -17.19
C SER A 9 5.69 -18.56 -18.01
N GLY A 10 6.55 -19.35 -18.69
CA GLY A 10 7.62 -18.81 -19.52
C GLY A 10 7.11 -17.99 -20.72
N GLU A 11 6.01 -18.41 -21.34
CA GLU A 11 5.45 -17.72 -22.51
C GLU A 11 4.66 -16.46 -22.11
N LEU A 12 3.95 -16.51 -20.98
CA LEU A 12 3.31 -15.33 -20.40
C LEU A 12 4.34 -14.23 -20.09
N LEU A 13 5.47 -14.61 -19.48
CA LEU A 13 6.54 -13.68 -19.18
C LEU A 13 7.19 -13.12 -20.45
N ARG A 14 7.40 -13.94 -21.49
CA ARG A 14 7.90 -13.44 -22.79
C ARG A 14 6.99 -12.38 -23.38
N ARG A 15 5.66 -12.58 -23.33
CA ARG A 15 4.70 -11.57 -23.79
C ARG A 15 4.78 -10.28 -22.97
N GLN A 16 4.87 -10.39 -21.64
CA GLN A 16 5.00 -9.23 -20.76
C GLN A 16 6.30 -8.45 -21.01
N LEU A 17 7.42 -9.14 -21.18
CA LEU A 17 8.70 -8.53 -21.53
C LEU A 17 8.65 -7.86 -22.91
N ALA A 18 7.92 -8.45 -23.87
CA ALA A 18 7.77 -7.92 -25.22
C ALA A 18 7.00 -6.60 -25.19
N THR A 19 5.89 -6.57 -24.46
CA THR A 19 5.12 -5.35 -24.21
C THR A 19 5.95 -4.31 -23.46
N LEU A 20 6.71 -4.70 -22.45
CA LEU A 20 7.52 -3.77 -21.65
C LEU A 20 8.66 -3.13 -22.47
N LEU A 21 9.28 -3.89 -23.37
CA LEU A 21 10.41 -3.44 -24.19
C LEU A 21 9.97 -2.83 -25.53
N ASP A 22 8.67 -2.83 -25.83
CA ASP A 22 8.10 -2.42 -27.12
C ASP A 22 8.74 -3.16 -28.31
N VAL A 23 8.81 -4.48 -28.20
CA VAL A 23 9.36 -5.37 -29.24
C VAL A 23 8.42 -6.54 -29.51
N ALA A 24 8.55 -7.15 -30.69
CA ALA A 24 7.80 -8.35 -31.03
C ALA A 24 8.17 -9.52 -30.09
N VAL A 25 7.20 -10.36 -29.71
CA VAL A 25 7.41 -11.50 -28.77
C VAL A 25 8.45 -12.48 -29.31
N GLU A 26 8.52 -12.62 -30.63
CA GLU A 26 9.46 -13.47 -31.36
C GLU A 26 10.91 -12.98 -31.22
N SER A 27 11.11 -11.68 -31.01
CA SER A 27 12.44 -11.10 -30.77
C SER A 27 12.98 -11.40 -29.37
N ILE A 28 12.10 -11.78 -28.44
CA ILE A 28 12.49 -12.19 -27.11
C ILE A 28 12.86 -13.66 -27.16
N GLY A 29 14.14 -13.95 -26.96
CA GLY A 29 14.65 -15.31 -26.86
C GLY A 29 13.90 -16.16 -25.83
N ARG A 30 13.99 -17.48 -25.95
CA ARG A 30 13.31 -18.40 -25.04
C ARG A 30 13.78 -18.19 -23.60
N VAL A 31 12.86 -17.85 -22.70
CA VAL A 31 13.12 -17.80 -21.26
C VAL A 31 13.08 -19.22 -20.72
N ARG A 32 14.21 -19.74 -20.22
CA ARG A 32 14.25 -21.06 -19.60
C ARG A 32 13.53 -21.01 -18.27
N THR A 33 12.87 -22.10 -17.90
CA THR A 33 12.30 -22.27 -16.56
C THR A 33 13.13 -23.25 -15.75
N THR A 34 13.22 -23.04 -14.44
CA THR A 34 13.84 -23.98 -13.50
C THR A 34 12.96 -25.22 -13.32
N GLN A 35 13.45 -26.24 -12.61
CA GLN A 35 12.66 -27.43 -12.28
C GLN A 35 11.38 -27.09 -11.47
N GLU A 36 11.38 -25.94 -10.81
CA GLU A 36 10.26 -25.41 -10.02
C GLU A 36 9.26 -24.60 -10.86
N GLY A 37 9.49 -24.47 -12.18
CA GLY A 37 8.64 -23.71 -13.09
C GLY A 37 8.84 -22.19 -13.05
N LEU A 38 9.87 -21.72 -12.34
CA LEU A 38 10.23 -20.31 -12.24
C LEU A 38 11.11 -19.87 -13.41
N PRO A 39 10.97 -18.64 -13.93
CA PRO A 39 11.82 -18.15 -15.01
C PRO A 39 13.27 -18.02 -14.57
N SER A 40 14.19 -18.34 -15.48
CA SER A 40 15.63 -18.18 -15.30
C SER A 40 15.97 -16.70 -15.15
N LEU A 41 16.41 -16.32 -13.95
CA LEU A 41 16.82 -14.95 -13.66
C LEU A 41 17.93 -14.45 -14.61
N VAL A 42 18.81 -15.35 -15.05
CA VAL A 42 19.87 -15.02 -16.03
C VAL A 42 19.27 -14.62 -17.37
N ASP A 43 18.22 -15.32 -17.82
CA ASP A 43 17.60 -15.04 -19.12
C ASP A 43 16.82 -13.72 -19.05
N VAL A 44 16.08 -13.49 -17.96
CA VAL A 44 15.36 -12.24 -17.72
C VAL A 44 16.32 -11.05 -17.70
N VAL A 45 17.42 -11.14 -16.95
CA VAL A 45 18.46 -10.09 -16.91
C VAL A 45 19.11 -9.90 -18.28
N GLY A 46 19.39 -10.99 -19.00
CA GLY A 46 19.94 -10.93 -20.36
C GLY A 46 19.04 -10.17 -21.32
N ILE A 47 17.73 -10.45 -21.29
CA ILE A 47 16.70 -9.81 -22.12
C ILE A 47 16.60 -8.31 -21.79
N LEU A 48 16.41 -7.96 -20.52
CA LEU A 48 16.24 -6.56 -20.09
C LEU A 48 17.47 -5.71 -20.34
N CYS A 49 18.66 -6.26 -20.07
CA CYS A 49 19.91 -5.51 -20.20
C CYS A 49 20.52 -5.61 -21.59
N LYS A 50 19.89 -6.35 -22.53
CA LYS A 50 20.45 -6.70 -23.84
C LYS A 50 21.88 -7.26 -23.73
N LYS A 51 22.11 -8.11 -22.73
CA LYS A 51 23.40 -8.75 -22.44
C LYS A 51 23.38 -10.21 -22.86
N ASP A 52 24.52 -10.73 -23.28
CA ASP A 52 24.67 -12.18 -23.43
C ASP A 52 24.52 -12.91 -22.08
N ALA A 53 24.24 -14.21 -22.14
CA ALA A 53 24.00 -15.03 -20.96
C ALA A 53 25.19 -15.05 -19.97
N LYS A 54 26.43 -14.89 -20.46
CA LYS A 54 27.64 -14.90 -19.61
C LYS A 54 27.72 -13.61 -18.78
N HIS A 55 27.45 -12.47 -19.40
CA HIS A 55 27.41 -11.18 -18.70
C HIS A 55 26.20 -11.09 -17.77
N ALA A 56 25.04 -11.59 -18.18
CA ALA A 56 23.86 -11.67 -17.32
C ALA A 56 24.12 -12.56 -16.09
N ALA A 57 24.73 -13.73 -16.27
CA ALA A 57 25.07 -14.63 -15.16
C ALA A 57 26.08 -13.98 -14.20
N ARG A 58 27.05 -13.22 -14.71
CA ARG A 58 27.99 -12.45 -13.88
C ARG A 58 27.25 -11.41 -13.05
N SER A 59 26.36 -10.62 -13.65
CA SER A 59 25.56 -9.64 -12.92
C SER A 59 24.66 -10.27 -11.86
N VAL A 60 24.03 -11.42 -12.15
CA VAL A 60 23.25 -12.16 -11.15
C VAL A 60 24.13 -12.66 -10.01
N ARG A 61 25.35 -13.13 -10.28
CA ARG A 61 26.30 -13.56 -9.25
C ARG A 61 26.74 -12.39 -8.36
N GLU A 62 27.02 -11.23 -8.96
CA GLU A 62 27.37 -10.00 -8.24
C GLU A 62 26.21 -9.54 -7.35
N LEU A 63 24.96 -9.58 -7.85
CA LEU A 63 23.77 -9.26 -7.06
C LEU A 63 23.58 -10.21 -5.87
N LYS A 64 23.82 -11.51 -6.05
CA LYS A 64 23.74 -12.50 -4.96
C LYS A 64 24.88 -12.36 -3.94
N ALA A 65 25.98 -11.72 -4.29
CA ALA A 65 27.11 -11.51 -3.38
C ALA A 65 26.82 -10.40 -2.35
N ASP A 66 25.96 -9.43 -2.68
CA ASP A 66 25.50 -8.40 -1.76
C ASP A 66 24.40 -8.99 -0.83
N PRO A 67 24.60 -8.98 0.51
CA PRO A 67 23.64 -9.55 1.47
C PRO A 67 22.25 -8.89 1.41
N THR A 68 22.20 -7.57 1.24
CA THR A 68 20.93 -6.81 1.20
C THR A 68 20.13 -7.19 -0.05
N MET A 69 20.84 -7.41 -1.16
CA MET A 69 20.24 -7.80 -2.43
C MET A 69 19.89 -9.28 -2.46
N ARG A 70 20.69 -10.14 -1.82
CA ARG A 70 20.39 -11.55 -1.65
C ARG A 70 19.06 -11.73 -0.93
N ASP A 71 18.87 -11.08 0.21
CA ASP A 71 17.64 -11.20 1.00
C ASP A 71 16.41 -10.72 0.21
N ARG A 72 16.54 -9.62 -0.55
CA ARG A 72 15.46 -9.12 -1.43
C ARG A 72 15.17 -10.06 -2.60
N ILE A 73 16.20 -10.61 -3.24
CA ILE A 73 16.03 -11.59 -4.31
C ILE A 73 15.40 -12.86 -3.74
N GLU A 74 15.79 -13.29 -2.55
CA GLU A 74 15.23 -14.47 -1.89
C GLU A 74 13.80 -14.26 -1.44
N ASP A 75 13.44 -13.08 -0.94
CA ASP A 75 12.06 -12.73 -0.63
C ASP A 75 11.20 -12.70 -1.90
N VAL A 76 11.71 -12.15 -3.00
CA VAL A 76 10.96 -12.03 -4.26
C VAL A 76 10.84 -13.37 -5.00
N PHE A 77 11.90 -14.19 -5.02
CA PHE A 77 11.94 -15.47 -5.74
C PHE A 77 11.45 -16.66 -4.90
N PHE A 78 11.72 -16.66 -3.60
CA PHE A 78 11.58 -17.82 -2.72
C PHE A 78 10.71 -17.57 -1.46
N GLY A 79 10.23 -16.35 -1.18
CA GLY A 79 9.62 -15.97 0.11
C GLY A 79 8.19 -15.35 0.14
N ARG A 80 7.29 -16.00 0.90
CA ARG A 80 6.17 -15.48 1.74
C ARG A 80 5.10 -14.48 1.23
N TYR A 81 4.98 -14.15 -0.05
CA TYR A 81 3.79 -13.41 -0.53
C TYR A 81 2.96 -14.22 -1.53
N GLN A 82 1.76 -14.64 -1.10
CA GLN A 82 0.67 -15.03 -2.00
C GLN A 82 -0.01 -13.76 -2.50
N THR A 83 0.50 -13.17 -3.59
CA THR A 83 -0.19 -12.08 -4.29
C THR A 83 -0.40 -12.47 -5.75
N THR A 84 -1.50 -11.97 -6.33
CA THR A 84 -2.02 -12.26 -7.67
C THR A 84 -1.47 -11.34 -8.77
N ILE A 85 -0.53 -10.45 -8.43
CA ILE A 85 0.27 -9.75 -9.45
C ILE A 85 1.15 -10.81 -10.12
N PRO A 86 1.30 -10.86 -11.45
CA PRO A 86 2.30 -11.72 -12.07
C PRO A 86 3.64 -11.37 -11.43
N LYS A 87 4.18 -12.31 -10.63
CA LYS A 87 5.38 -12.16 -9.79
C LYS A 87 6.55 -11.52 -10.56
N ASP A 88 6.53 -11.69 -11.87
CA ASP A 88 7.54 -11.23 -12.80
C ASP A 88 7.54 -9.71 -13.04
N LEU A 89 6.41 -9.00 -13.01
CA LEU A 89 6.37 -7.56 -13.36
C LEU A 89 6.77 -6.63 -12.21
N ALA A 90 6.39 -6.97 -10.97
CA ALA A 90 6.87 -6.28 -9.78
C ALA A 90 8.39 -6.52 -9.58
N MET A 91 8.85 -7.74 -9.87
CA MET A 91 10.25 -8.11 -9.94
C MET A 91 11.01 -7.26 -10.98
N LEU A 92 10.47 -7.07 -12.18
CA LEU A 92 11.08 -6.24 -13.22
C LEU A 92 11.16 -4.76 -12.81
N ALA A 93 10.12 -4.22 -12.20
CA ALA A 93 10.07 -2.82 -11.75
C ALA A 93 11.09 -2.53 -10.64
N GLU A 94 11.32 -3.46 -9.72
CA GLU A 94 12.34 -3.30 -8.68
C GLU A 94 13.77 -3.61 -9.16
N MET A 95 13.94 -4.55 -10.09
CA MET A 95 15.27 -4.94 -10.58
C MET A 95 15.85 -3.97 -11.61
N VAL A 96 15.04 -3.30 -12.44
CA VAL A 96 15.52 -2.38 -13.49
C VAL A 96 16.38 -1.23 -12.96
N PRO A 97 16.03 -0.54 -11.86
CA PRO A 97 16.90 0.45 -11.23
C PRO A 97 18.21 -0.13 -10.67
N LEU A 98 18.18 -1.40 -10.23
CA LEU A 98 19.29 -2.09 -9.55
C LEU A 98 20.30 -2.68 -10.54
N LEU A 99 19.85 -3.07 -11.74
CA LEU A 99 20.69 -3.64 -12.80
C LEU A 99 21.54 -2.60 -13.56
N GLN A 100 21.32 -1.31 -13.32
CA GLN A 100 21.87 -0.21 -14.13
C GLN A 100 22.75 0.75 -13.35
N TRP A 101 23.51 0.22 -12.42
CA TRP A 101 24.60 0.94 -11.77
C TRP A 101 25.79 1.16 -12.74
N ARG A 102 25.57 1.91 -13.84
CA ARG A 102 26.58 2.65 -14.61
C ARG A 102 25.98 3.75 -15.52
N LYS A 103 26.03 4.98 -15.01
CA LYS A 103 26.24 6.30 -15.67
C LYS A 103 25.69 6.53 -17.11
N SER A 104 24.38 6.52 -17.33
CA SER A 104 23.80 7.32 -18.42
C SER A 104 22.59 8.12 -17.93
N GLN A 105 22.68 9.45 -18.06
CA GLN A 105 21.60 10.40 -17.73
C GLN A 105 20.41 10.26 -18.70
N GLU A 106 20.67 9.88 -19.95
CA GLU A 106 19.65 9.65 -20.97
C GLU A 106 18.72 8.49 -20.59
N PHE A 107 19.25 7.49 -19.88
CA PHE A 107 18.44 6.38 -19.40
C PHE A 107 17.50 6.77 -18.25
N LYS A 108 17.98 7.58 -17.28
CA LYS A 108 17.11 8.10 -16.20
C LYS A 108 15.93 8.88 -16.78
N ALA A 109 16.17 9.66 -17.82
CA ALA A 109 15.13 10.38 -18.54
C ALA A 109 14.14 9.42 -19.21
N ALA A 110 14.62 8.37 -19.89
CA ALA A 110 13.76 7.38 -20.54
C ALA A 110 12.92 6.54 -19.55
N ALA A 111 13.48 6.17 -18.40
CA ALA A 111 12.75 5.45 -17.36
C ALA A 111 11.68 6.33 -16.68
N ILE A 112 12.01 7.59 -16.39
CA ILE A 112 11.04 8.56 -15.88
C ILE A 112 9.95 8.83 -16.93
N ASP A 113 10.29 8.93 -18.21
CA ASP A 113 9.33 9.11 -19.31
C ASP A 113 8.41 7.89 -19.46
N LEU A 114 8.93 6.67 -19.31
CA LEU A 114 8.13 5.43 -19.29
C LEU A 114 7.14 5.43 -18.10
N PHE A 115 7.61 5.79 -16.90
CA PHE A 115 6.76 5.92 -15.71
C PHE A 115 5.72 7.04 -15.86
N ARG A 116 6.06 8.12 -16.56
CA ARG A 116 5.17 9.26 -16.81
C ARG A 116 4.11 8.93 -17.85
N ARG A 117 4.46 8.30 -18.97
CA ARG A 117 3.50 7.82 -19.97
C ARG A 117 2.51 6.81 -19.38
N TYR A 118 3.00 5.96 -18.48
CA TYR A 118 2.14 5.06 -17.71
C TYR A 118 1.20 5.80 -16.75
N ALA A 119 1.64 6.92 -16.15
CA ALA A 119 0.81 7.74 -15.27
C ALA A 119 -0.19 8.62 -16.03
N ASP A 120 0.19 9.18 -17.18
CA ASP A 120 -0.63 10.09 -18.00
C ASP A 120 -1.71 9.34 -18.80
N ALA A 121 -1.49 8.07 -19.14
CA ALA A 121 -2.51 7.18 -19.68
C ALA A 121 -3.64 6.85 -18.68
N VAL A 122 -3.49 7.27 -17.41
CA VAL A 122 -4.39 6.97 -16.30
C VAL A 122 -4.95 8.29 -15.72
N ALA A 123 -5.82 8.99 -16.46
CA ALA A 123 -6.56 10.16 -15.97
C ALA A 123 -7.92 10.39 -16.69
N PRO A 124 -8.91 11.05 -16.07
CA PRO A 124 -10.30 10.58 -16.07
C PRO A 124 -11.26 11.51 -16.82
N HIS A 125 -11.69 11.11 -18.02
CA HIS A 125 -12.85 11.71 -18.69
C HIS A 125 -13.76 10.59 -19.22
N HIS A 126 -15.07 10.84 -19.18
CA HIS A 126 -16.18 9.94 -19.55
C HIS A 126 -16.81 9.12 -18.40
N LEU A 127 -17.61 9.81 -17.58
CA LEU A 127 -18.73 9.23 -16.85
C LEU A 127 -20.02 9.48 -17.65
N ILE A 128 -20.75 8.43 -18.01
CA ILE A 128 -22.20 8.49 -18.31
C ILE A 128 -22.90 7.80 -17.13
N PRO A 129 -23.89 8.40 -16.45
CA PRO A 129 -24.59 7.74 -15.36
C PRO A 129 -25.59 6.70 -15.91
N PRO A 130 -25.69 5.51 -15.31
CA PRO A 130 -26.71 4.54 -15.70
C PRO A 130 -28.10 4.94 -15.17
N ALA A 131 -29.12 4.51 -15.92
CA ALA A 131 -30.53 4.82 -15.72
C ALA A 131 -31.07 4.38 -14.35
N ILE A 132 -31.93 5.23 -13.77
CA ILE A 132 -32.68 4.99 -12.54
C ILE A 132 -33.66 3.84 -12.77
N ALA A 133 -33.46 2.72 -12.08
CA ALA A 133 -34.44 1.63 -11.99
C ALA A 133 -35.51 1.98 -10.94
N GLN A 134 -36.78 1.88 -11.34
CA GLN A 134 -37.95 2.15 -10.50
C GLN A 134 -38.15 1.11 -9.40
N PRO A 135 -38.78 1.47 -8.26
CA PRO A 135 -39.03 0.56 -7.14
C PRO A 135 -40.23 -0.35 -7.40
N GLY A 136 -40.04 -1.65 -7.14
CA GLY A 136 -41.13 -2.65 -7.08
C GLY A 136 -41.94 -2.55 -5.78
N PRO A 137 -43.18 -3.07 -5.77
CA PRO A 137 -44.23 -2.61 -4.86
C PRO A 137 -44.20 -3.24 -3.47
N ALA A 138 -44.74 -2.45 -2.54
CA ALA A 138 -44.94 -2.73 -1.13
C ALA A 138 -45.82 -3.96 -0.88
N GLY A 139 -45.39 -4.80 0.06
CA GLY A 139 -46.22 -5.83 0.68
C GLY A 139 -46.60 -5.41 2.10
N ASP A 140 -47.89 -5.17 2.30
CA ASP A 140 -48.58 -4.93 3.56
C ASP A 140 -48.46 -6.12 4.51
N GLN A 141 -48.01 -5.91 5.75
CA GLN A 141 -48.54 -6.60 6.95
C GLN A 141 -48.43 -5.69 8.18
N GLN A 142 -49.56 -5.48 8.85
CA GLN A 142 -49.76 -4.76 10.12
C GLN A 142 -50.58 -5.68 11.06
N PRO A 143 -50.87 -5.32 12.32
CA PRO A 143 -50.13 -5.71 13.51
C PRO A 143 -50.95 -6.56 14.51
N GLU A 144 -50.30 -7.25 15.45
CA GLU A 144 -50.98 -7.71 16.67
C GLU A 144 -50.25 -7.28 17.95
N ARG A 145 -51.08 -7.04 18.96
CA ARG A 145 -50.83 -6.25 20.17
C ARG A 145 -50.36 -7.10 21.35
N ALA A 146 -49.57 -6.42 22.20
CA ALA A 146 -49.61 -6.39 23.68
C ALA A 146 -49.41 -7.69 24.50
N SER A 147 -48.43 -7.64 25.41
CA SER A 147 -48.76 -7.65 26.84
C SER A 147 -47.61 -7.08 27.69
N ALA A 148 -47.99 -6.40 28.76
CA ALA A 148 -47.13 -5.82 29.77
C ALA A 148 -46.92 -6.82 30.92
N ALA A 149 -45.73 -6.84 31.52
CA ALA A 149 -45.54 -7.21 32.92
C ALA A 149 -44.27 -6.59 33.48
N SER A 150 -44.49 -5.73 34.48
CA SER A 150 -43.55 -5.18 35.44
C SER A 150 -42.80 -6.25 36.24
N HIS A 151 -41.54 -6.00 36.61
CA HIS A 151 -41.04 -6.29 37.97
C HIS A 151 -39.92 -5.30 38.34
N ALA A 152 -40.13 -4.69 39.50
CA ALA A 152 -39.21 -3.80 40.19
C ALA A 152 -38.22 -4.62 41.05
N GLY A 153 -37.06 -4.04 41.39
CA GLY A 153 -36.30 -4.56 42.53
C GLY A 153 -34.81 -4.21 42.59
N ALA A 154 -34.52 -3.15 43.33
CA ALA A 154 -33.40 -3.02 44.29
C ALA A 154 -31.95 -2.81 43.82
N SER A 155 -31.45 -1.67 44.30
CA SER A 155 -30.10 -1.13 44.46
C SER A 155 -29.16 -1.91 45.40
N VAL A 156 -27.85 -1.66 45.22
CA VAL A 156 -26.81 -1.26 46.22
C VAL A 156 -25.47 -2.00 46.00
N GLY A 157 -24.36 -1.22 46.03
CA GLY A 157 -23.00 -1.70 46.35
C GLY A 157 -22.00 -1.49 45.20
N ALA A 158 -21.33 -0.34 45.09
CA ALA A 158 -20.13 0.08 45.83
C ALA A 158 -18.83 -0.66 45.46
N ALA A 159 -17.92 0.14 44.87
CA ALA A 159 -16.47 0.18 45.07
C ALA A 159 -15.55 -0.87 44.41
N ALA A 160 -14.50 -0.29 43.81
CA ALA A 160 -13.13 -0.81 43.63
C ALA A 160 -12.87 -1.84 42.52
N SER A 161 -12.37 -1.34 41.38
CA SER A 161 -11.05 -1.72 40.82
C SER A 161 -10.85 -1.08 39.45
N GLN A 162 -10.24 0.11 39.41
CA GLN A 162 -9.68 0.70 38.18
C GLN A 162 -8.24 1.12 38.46
N ALA A 163 -7.34 0.13 38.49
CA ALA A 163 -5.89 0.37 38.54
C ALA A 163 -5.11 -0.59 37.62
N GLY A 164 -5.77 -1.24 36.65
CA GLY A 164 -5.14 -2.17 35.72
C GLY A 164 -5.15 -1.75 34.23
N GLY A 165 -5.90 -0.71 33.85
CA GLY A 165 -6.14 -0.37 32.44
C GLY A 165 -5.01 0.39 31.74
N ALA A 166 -4.24 1.20 32.48
CA ALA A 166 -3.22 2.07 31.87
C ALA A 166 -2.01 1.29 31.32
N ALA A 167 -1.62 0.19 31.98
CA ALA A 167 -0.48 -0.62 31.56
C ALA A 167 -0.78 -1.41 30.27
N ALA A 168 -1.94 -2.06 30.18
CA ALA A 168 -2.35 -2.83 28.99
C ALA A 168 -2.54 -1.94 27.75
N ALA A 169 -3.19 -0.78 27.90
CA ALA A 169 -3.39 0.17 26.80
C ALA A 169 -2.09 0.74 26.25
N SER A 170 -1.06 0.91 27.11
CA SER A 170 0.27 1.37 26.71
C SER A 170 1.05 0.33 25.90
N THR A 171 0.81 -0.96 26.16
CA THR A 171 1.44 -2.06 25.41
C THR A 171 0.83 -2.20 24.02
N GLU A 172 -0.50 -2.14 23.90
CA GLU A 172 -1.21 -2.20 22.61
C GLU A 172 -0.84 -1.03 21.68
N THR A 173 -0.76 0.20 22.22
CA THR A 173 -0.34 1.36 21.42
C THR A 173 1.10 1.23 20.95
N SER A 174 2.01 0.68 21.76
CA SER A 174 3.40 0.43 21.37
C SER A 174 3.52 -0.58 20.22
N GLU A 175 2.72 -1.65 20.26
CA GLU A 175 2.73 -2.69 19.22
C GLU A 175 2.17 -2.17 17.89
N VAL A 176 1.06 -1.41 17.93
CA VAL A 176 0.49 -0.75 16.75
C VAL A 176 1.51 0.22 16.13
N LEU A 177 2.26 0.94 16.96
CA LEU A 177 3.31 1.86 16.50
C LEU A 177 4.48 1.12 15.84
N ALA A 178 4.85 -0.07 16.35
CA ALA A 178 5.85 -0.93 15.74
C ALA A 178 5.38 -1.47 14.37
N GLN A 179 4.12 -1.91 14.28
CA GLN A 179 3.52 -2.36 13.02
C GLN A 179 3.45 -1.23 11.98
N LEU A 180 3.10 0.00 12.39
CA LEU A 180 3.10 1.18 11.51
C LEU A 180 4.50 1.52 10.98
N ARG A 181 5.55 1.40 11.81
CA ARG A 181 6.94 1.59 11.39
C ARG A 181 7.36 0.55 10.36
N GLN A 182 7.00 -0.71 10.59
CA GLN A 182 7.27 -1.81 9.66
C GLN A 182 6.56 -1.59 8.32
N LEU A 183 5.27 -1.24 8.35
CA LEU A 183 4.46 -0.99 7.16
C LEU A 183 5.02 0.17 6.31
N ALA A 184 5.60 1.18 6.95
CA ALA A 184 6.12 2.35 6.25
C ALA A 184 7.53 2.17 5.64
N GLY A 185 8.18 1.04 5.91
CA GLY A 185 9.53 0.73 5.40
C GLY A 185 10.59 1.74 5.85
N LYS A 186 10.37 2.44 6.96
CA LYS A 186 11.32 3.42 7.54
C LYS A 186 11.56 3.07 9.02
N PRO A 187 12.63 2.30 9.34
CA PRO A 187 12.91 1.90 10.72
C PRO A 187 13.18 3.10 11.63
N ASP A 188 13.71 4.20 11.08
CA ASP A 188 14.06 5.41 11.84
C ASP A 188 12.89 6.38 12.05
N LEU A 189 11.67 5.99 11.65
CA LEU A 189 10.55 6.91 11.75
C LEU A 189 10.06 7.04 13.20
N ARG A 190 10.46 8.17 13.81
CA ARG A 190 10.08 8.54 15.16
C ARG A 190 8.76 9.32 15.14
N LEU A 191 7.66 8.60 15.37
CA LEU A 191 6.36 9.21 15.66
C LEU A 191 6.42 9.88 17.04
N ARG A 192 6.29 11.21 17.11
CA ARG A 192 6.17 11.91 18.39
C ARG A 192 4.75 11.83 18.91
N VAL A 193 4.63 11.44 20.16
CA VAL A 193 3.38 11.30 20.90
C VAL A 193 3.48 12.16 22.16
N THR A 194 2.43 12.91 22.48
CA THR A 194 2.34 13.70 23.72
C THR A 194 1.98 12.81 24.91
N ASP A 195 2.09 13.35 26.12
CA ASP A 195 1.67 12.66 27.35
C ASP A 195 0.17 12.25 27.29
N ASP A 196 -0.65 13.04 26.61
CA ASP A 196 -2.09 12.79 26.36
C ASP A 196 -2.38 11.85 25.16
N GLN A 197 -1.39 11.08 24.69
CA GLN A 197 -1.54 10.16 23.54
C GLN A 197 -1.92 10.85 22.21
N MET A 198 -1.56 12.13 22.04
CA MET A 198 -1.80 12.87 20.79
C MET A 198 -0.58 12.74 19.88
N VAL A 199 -0.82 12.46 18.61
CA VAL A 199 0.20 12.22 17.61
C VAL A 199 0.52 13.50 16.83
N ALA A 200 1.80 13.78 16.61
CA ALA A 200 2.25 14.89 15.77
C ALA A 200 1.88 14.68 14.28
N LEU A 201 1.05 15.57 13.72
CA LEU A 201 0.58 15.45 12.33
C LEU A 201 1.69 15.58 11.29
N ILE A 202 2.76 16.30 11.60
CA ILE A 202 3.94 16.39 10.72
C ILE A 202 4.58 15.00 10.57
N ASP A 203 4.68 14.22 11.64
CA ASP A 203 5.29 12.90 11.59
C ASP A 203 4.40 11.92 10.79
N VAL A 204 3.08 12.05 10.93
CA VAL A 204 2.08 11.33 10.13
C VAL A 204 2.20 11.69 8.63
N ALA A 205 2.37 12.96 8.31
CA ALA A 205 2.58 13.39 6.93
C ALA A 205 3.92 12.88 6.36
N THR A 206 5.02 12.97 7.11
CA THR A 206 6.31 12.40 6.73
C THR A 206 6.23 10.89 6.49
N LEU A 207 5.45 10.18 7.32
CA LEU A 207 5.20 8.74 7.23
C LEU A 207 4.50 8.37 5.91
N PHE A 208 3.33 8.97 5.68
CA PHE A 208 2.44 8.59 4.58
C PHE A 208 2.71 9.32 3.26
N MET A 209 3.56 10.34 3.25
CA MET A 209 3.99 10.99 2.01
C MET A 209 5.44 10.65 1.65
N GLY A 210 6.25 10.21 2.62
CA GLY A 210 7.67 9.92 2.39
C GLY A 210 8.55 11.15 2.17
N VAL A 211 8.04 12.35 2.46
CA VAL A 211 8.70 13.66 2.21
C VAL A 211 9.53 14.15 3.41
N THR A 212 10.21 15.29 3.26
CA THR A 212 10.95 15.96 4.35
C THR A 212 10.01 16.61 5.37
N ASN A 213 10.50 16.95 6.56
CA ASN A 213 9.69 17.62 7.59
C ASN A 213 9.15 18.99 7.14
N ASP A 214 9.90 19.73 6.31
CA ASP A 214 9.47 21.04 5.81
C ASP A 214 8.31 20.89 4.82
N ASP A 215 8.38 19.90 3.93
CA ASP A 215 7.32 19.61 2.97
C ASP A 215 6.09 18.99 3.65
N ALA A 216 6.32 18.14 4.65
CA ALA A 216 5.27 17.60 5.51
C ALA A 216 4.54 18.72 6.26
N SER A 217 5.27 19.71 6.80
CA SER A 217 4.68 20.88 7.45
C SER A 217 3.80 21.70 6.50
N LYS A 218 4.26 21.92 5.26
CA LYS A 218 3.44 22.58 4.21
C LYS A 218 2.20 21.75 3.87
N ALA A 219 2.33 20.43 3.76
CA ALA A 219 1.21 19.53 3.47
C ALA A 219 0.16 19.54 4.60
N VAL A 220 0.59 19.45 5.86
CA VAL A 220 -0.28 19.59 7.03
C VAL A 220 -1.05 20.90 6.97
N ARG A 221 -0.36 22.03 6.73
CA ARG A 221 -1.01 23.33 6.63
C ARG A 221 -2.09 23.35 5.53
N ARG A 222 -1.75 22.89 4.32
CA ARG A 222 -2.69 22.84 3.19
C ARG A 222 -3.92 21.99 3.48
N VAL A 223 -3.74 20.81 4.08
CA VAL A 223 -4.86 19.92 4.44
C VAL A 223 -5.72 20.57 5.52
N LEU A 224 -5.14 21.16 6.57
CA LEU A 224 -5.92 21.81 7.63
C LEU A 224 -6.63 23.09 7.17
N GLU A 225 -6.11 23.78 6.14
CA GLU A 225 -6.78 24.90 5.48
C GLU A 225 -7.94 24.41 4.59
N ALA A 226 -7.73 23.33 3.83
CA ALA A 226 -8.75 22.76 2.95
C ALA A 226 -9.87 22.03 3.71
N PHE A 227 -9.59 21.49 4.90
CA PHE A 227 -10.53 20.72 5.72
C PHE A 227 -10.67 21.29 7.14
N PRO A 228 -11.44 22.38 7.32
CA PRO A 228 -11.60 23.04 8.63
C PRO A 228 -12.17 22.13 9.73
N ALA A 229 -13.02 21.15 9.38
CA ALA A 229 -13.57 20.18 10.32
C ALA A 229 -12.51 19.29 10.99
N VAL A 230 -11.40 19.01 10.30
CA VAL A 230 -10.25 18.31 10.90
C VAL A 230 -9.45 19.29 11.75
N ARG A 231 -9.22 20.51 11.27
CA ARG A 231 -8.45 21.55 11.99
C ARG A 231 -9.00 21.85 13.38
N THR A 232 -10.32 21.93 13.55
CA THR A 232 -10.94 22.18 14.86
C THR A 232 -10.65 21.10 15.91
N ARG A 233 -10.34 19.87 15.47
CA ARG A 233 -10.00 18.72 16.32
C ARG A 233 -8.50 18.52 16.51
N CYS A 234 -7.67 19.40 15.94
CA CYS A 234 -6.21 19.30 15.93
C CYS A 234 -5.58 20.45 16.74
N PRO A 235 -5.51 20.34 18.08
CA PRO A 235 -4.88 21.37 18.92
C PRO A 235 -3.41 21.55 18.56
N ILE A 236 -2.89 22.73 18.89
CA ILE A 236 -1.48 23.06 18.73
C ILE A 236 -0.77 22.74 20.04
N CYS A 237 0.28 21.93 19.97
CA CYS A 237 1.11 21.58 21.11
C CYS A 237 2.58 21.89 20.81
N GLN A 238 3.33 22.30 21.83
CA GLN A 238 4.77 22.48 21.74
C GLN A 238 5.44 21.37 22.57
N PHE A 239 6.21 20.51 21.89
CA PHE A 239 6.97 19.45 22.55
C PHE A 239 8.09 20.03 23.43
N LYS A 240 8.42 19.35 24.53
CA LYS A 240 9.51 19.74 25.44
C LYS A 240 10.84 19.76 24.68
N GLY A 241 11.55 20.88 24.73
CA GLY A 241 12.87 21.06 24.12
C GLY A 241 13.11 22.49 23.65
N ALA A 242 14.34 22.97 23.82
CA ALA A 242 14.71 24.29 23.34
C ALA A 242 14.50 24.38 21.81
N ARG A 243 13.87 25.47 21.35
CA ARG A 243 13.61 25.78 19.92
C ARG A 243 12.59 24.88 19.21
N GLN A 244 11.81 24.07 19.93
CA GLN A 244 10.69 23.35 19.32
C GLN A 244 9.61 24.34 18.86
N ARG A 245 9.16 24.21 17.62
CA ARG A 245 8.03 25.01 17.10
C ARG A 245 6.71 24.38 17.55
N PRO A 246 5.67 25.19 17.82
CA PRO A 246 4.33 24.67 18.01
C PRO A 246 3.87 23.89 16.76
N ILE A 247 3.34 22.69 16.97
CA ILE A 247 2.88 21.80 15.89
C ILE A 247 1.48 21.28 16.18
N HIS A 248 0.72 20.99 15.12
CA HIS A 248 -0.58 20.35 15.27
C HIS A 248 -0.42 18.90 15.71
N VAL A 249 -1.15 18.56 16.76
CA VAL A 249 -1.28 17.20 17.27
C VAL A 249 -2.75 16.78 17.19
N ALA A 250 -3.00 15.48 17.09
CA ALA A 250 -4.34 14.95 17.03
C ALA A 250 -4.43 13.59 17.72
N PRO A 251 -5.59 13.20 18.27
CA PRO A 251 -5.79 11.84 18.75
C PRO A 251 -5.70 10.86 17.58
N ILE A 252 -5.34 9.60 17.85
CA ILE A 252 -5.03 8.62 16.81
C ILE A 252 -6.14 8.48 15.75
N ALA A 253 -7.41 8.50 16.16
CA ALA A 253 -8.55 8.41 15.24
C ALA A 253 -8.57 9.59 14.25
N VAL A 254 -8.34 10.81 14.74
CA VAL A 254 -8.28 12.03 13.90
C VAL A 254 -7.00 12.05 13.06
N ALA A 255 -5.90 11.51 13.57
CA ALA A 255 -4.65 11.37 12.80
C ALA A 255 -4.81 10.38 11.62
N ILE A 256 -5.59 9.30 11.79
CA ILE A 256 -5.94 8.39 10.70
C ILE A 256 -6.82 9.11 9.68
N GLU A 257 -7.87 9.81 10.11
CA GLU A 257 -8.71 10.61 9.20
C GLU A 257 -7.86 11.61 8.39
N PHE A 258 -6.96 12.33 9.07
CA PHE A 258 -6.00 13.21 8.42
C PHE A 258 -5.12 12.47 7.40
N ALA A 259 -4.65 11.26 7.70
CA ALA A 259 -3.82 10.47 6.80
C ALA A 259 -4.55 10.09 5.49
N PHE A 260 -5.88 9.93 5.52
CA PHE A 260 -6.69 9.67 4.32
C PHE A 260 -6.84 10.92 3.44
N LEU A 261 -6.66 12.11 4.00
CA LEU A 261 -6.70 13.38 3.28
C LEU A 261 -5.34 13.76 2.67
N LEU A 262 -4.27 13.05 3.03
CA LEU A 262 -2.94 13.32 2.50
C LEU A 262 -2.81 12.93 1.02
N PRO A 263 -2.14 13.76 0.20
CA PRO A 263 -1.81 13.40 -1.17
C PRO A 263 -0.60 12.45 -1.22
N GLY A 264 -0.42 11.78 -2.36
CA GLY A 264 0.78 10.99 -2.66
C GLY A 264 0.55 9.48 -2.73
N HIS A 265 1.54 8.79 -3.27
CA HIS A 265 1.45 7.36 -3.58
C HIS A 265 1.27 6.49 -2.33
N ARG A 266 2.05 6.73 -1.28
CA ARG A 266 1.97 5.99 -0.01
C ARG A 266 0.62 6.21 0.71
N ALA A 267 0.11 7.44 0.74
CA ALA A 267 -1.24 7.72 1.25
C ALA A 267 -2.35 7.06 0.41
N SER A 268 -2.15 6.91 -0.90
CA SER A 268 -3.05 6.12 -1.76
C SER A 268 -3.02 4.62 -1.40
N GLN A 269 -1.84 4.06 -1.14
CA GLN A 269 -1.69 2.67 -0.69
C GLN A 269 -2.39 2.42 0.65
N LEU A 270 -2.25 3.33 1.61
CA LEU A 270 -2.98 3.26 2.89
C LEU A 270 -4.50 3.18 2.66
N ARG A 271 -5.04 4.11 1.85
CA ARG A 271 -6.47 4.14 1.52
C ARG A 271 -6.94 2.84 0.86
N MET A 272 -6.14 2.29 -0.06
CA MET A 272 -6.44 1.02 -0.71
C MET A 272 -6.42 -0.16 0.27
N GLN A 273 -5.43 -0.23 1.16
CA GLN A 273 -5.36 -1.27 2.19
C GLN A 273 -6.54 -1.17 3.17
N ALA A 274 -6.89 0.04 3.60
CA ALA A 274 -8.03 0.27 4.47
C ALA A 274 -9.35 -0.11 3.79
N ALA A 275 -9.54 0.23 2.52
CA ALA A 275 -10.71 -0.16 1.74
C ALA A 275 -10.84 -1.70 1.66
N ARG A 276 -9.73 -2.42 1.38
CA ARG A 276 -9.72 -3.89 1.37
C ARG A 276 -10.09 -4.49 2.72
N LEU A 277 -9.57 -3.93 3.82
CA LEU A 277 -9.90 -4.39 5.17
C LEU A 277 -11.38 -4.15 5.48
N LEU A 278 -11.91 -2.98 5.11
CA LEU A 278 -13.32 -2.63 5.32
C LEU A 278 -14.25 -3.55 4.53
N VAL A 279 -13.95 -3.82 3.26
CA VAL A 279 -14.74 -4.75 2.44
C VAL A 279 -14.75 -6.15 3.04
N ARG A 280 -13.60 -6.64 3.50
CA ARG A 280 -13.51 -7.93 4.18
C ARG A 280 -14.32 -7.97 5.47
N TYR A 281 -14.24 -6.91 6.27
CA TYR A 281 -14.98 -6.80 7.53
C TYR A 281 -16.51 -6.82 7.30
N LEU A 282 -16.97 -6.19 6.23
CA LEU A 282 -18.39 -6.17 5.85
C LEU A 282 -18.85 -7.45 5.14
N GLY A 283 -18.00 -8.46 4.98
CA GLY A 283 -18.31 -9.69 4.24
C GLY A 283 -18.46 -9.49 2.73
N GLY A 284 -17.94 -8.38 2.19
CA GLY A 284 -17.96 -8.09 0.77
C GLY A 284 -16.94 -8.94 0.00
N ASP A 285 -17.24 -9.19 -1.27
CA ASP A 285 -16.35 -9.93 -2.16
C ASP A 285 -15.21 -9.04 -2.67
N LEU A 286 -13.97 -9.42 -2.35
CA LEU A 286 -12.76 -8.72 -2.81
C LEU A 286 -12.44 -9.03 -4.28
N SER A 287 -12.99 -10.12 -4.84
CA SER A 287 -12.78 -10.50 -6.24
C SER A 287 -13.25 -9.40 -7.20
N LEU A 288 -14.31 -8.68 -6.83
CA LEU A 288 -14.88 -7.59 -7.60
C LEU A 288 -13.91 -6.39 -7.72
N ILE A 289 -13.08 -6.14 -6.70
CA ILE A 289 -12.07 -5.07 -6.75
C ILE A 289 -10.97 -5.44 -7.76
N ASP A 290 -10.53 -6.70 -7.73
CA ASP A 290 -9.52 -7.21 -8.65
C ASP A 290 -10.07 -7.30 -10.08
N GLU A 291 -11.34 -7.67 -10.24
CA GLU A 291 -12.05 -7.69 -11.52
C GLU A 291 -12.21 -6.28 -12.08
N ILE A 292 -12.63 -5.29 -11.28
CA ILE A 292 -12.69 -3.88 -11.71
C ILE A 292 -11.28 -3.36 -12.06
N ALA A 293 -10.24 -3.75 -11.32
CA ALA A 293 -8.87 -3.41 -11.66
C ALA A 293 -8.45 -4.03 -13.00
N GLN A 294 -8.76 -5.30 -13.23
CA GLN A 294 -8.49 -5.99 -14.49
C GLN A 294 -9.29 -5.41 -15.67
N LEU A 295 -10.58 -5.13 -15.50
CA LEU A 295 -11.43 -4.54 -16.54
C LEU A 295 -10.96 -3.13 -16.91
N ARG A 296 -10.39 -2.37 -15.97
CA ARG A 296 -9.71 -1.10 -16.26
C ARG A 296 -8.40 -1.24 -17.06
N HIS A 297 -7.85 -2.45 -17.18
CA HIS A 297 -6.64 -2.72 -17.98
C HIS A 297 -6.94 -3.32 -19.36
N VAL A 298 -8.18 -3.70 -19.63
CA VAL A 298 -8.59 -4.38 -20.88
C VAL A 298 -9.22 -3.41 -21.89
N GLN A 299 -9.49 -2.16 -21.50
CA GLN A 299 -10.03 -1.10 -22.36
C GLN A 299 -8.97 -0.05 -22.69
#